data_AF-A0AAV0REC0-F1
#
_entry.id   AF-A0AAV0REC0-F1
#
_cell.length_a   1.000
_cell.length_b   1.000
_cell.length_c   1.000
_cell.angle_alpha   90.00
_cell.angle_beta   90.00
_cell.angle_gamma   90.00
#
_symmetry.space_group_name_H-M   'P 1'
#
loop_
_entity.id
_entity.type
_entity.pdbx_description
1 polymer ?
#
loop_
_entity_poly.entity_id
_entity_poly.type
_entity_poly.pdbx_seq_one_letter_code
_entity_poly.pdbx_strand_id
1 'polypeptide(L)'
;MGFEEFEPIYCEPKAEWGKSSDFGRSAAPLRRFMMHVFAPDYYHLKIQATDYSSNTFEANKSITQLEDLQDSIGIGGSWSEFVDYFISSLESEDVKLVLEKHSGGDGAASARLVSQKTKGMPLISISLRRVLDCDAKDVMADISFGLFKTLKCPPKMTRQGQGEGYSSQLMKGVATDEKTSNQLEILQHQRKLSIALCQHIAGDAEDDNEES
;
A
#
# COMPACT_ATOMS: atom_id res chain seq x y z
N MET A 1 5.63 14.39 -23.67
CA MET A 1 6.33 13.98 -22.46
C MET A 1 5.26 13.53 -21.48
N GLY A 2 5.12 12.23 -21.32
CA GLY A 2 4.19 11.65 -20.36
C GLY A 2 4.88 10.58 -19.55
N PHE A 3 4.14 9.58 -19.10
CA PHE A 3 4.66 8.48 -18.29
C PHE A 3 5.12 7.28 -19.12
N GLU A 4 5.60 7.51 -20.35
CA GLU A 4 5.96 6.47 -21.33
C GLU A 4 6.94 5.41 -20.80
N GLU A 5 7.84 5.81 -19.90
CA GLU A 5 8.88 4.96 -19.29
C GLU A 5 8.73 4.86 -17.76
N PHE A 6 7.57 5.21 -17.21
CA PHE A 6 7.37 5.18 -15.77
C PHE A 6 7.30 3.75 -15.25
N GLU A 7 8.30 3.34 -14.47
CA GLU A 7 8.29 2.04 -13.79
C GLU A 7 7.40 2.08 -12.53
N PRO A 8 6.56 1.05 -12.29
CA PRO A 8 5.75 0.99 -11.09
C PRO A 8 6.59 0.98 -9.81
N ILE A 9 6.24 1.85 -8.86
CA ILE A 9 6.92 1.99 -7.58
C ILE A 9 6.10 1.28 -6.50
N TYR A 10 6.78 0.48 -5.68
CA TYR A 10 6.21 -0.20 -4.52
C TYR A 10 6.99 0.18 -3.27
N CYS A 11 6.32 0.67 -2.24
CA CYS A 11 6.97 0.98 -0.97
C CYS A 11 6.02 0.89 0.23
N GLU A 12 6.60 0.82 1.43
CA GLU A 12 5.87 0.78 2.70
C GLU A 12 5.91 2.19 3.35
N PRO A 13 4.89 3.05 3.17
CA PRO A 13 4.88 4.37 3.78
C PRO A 13 4.67 4.29 5.30
N LYS A 14 5.30 5.23 6.03
CA LYS A 14 5.08 5.40 7.48
C LYS A 14 3.71 6.01 7.73
N ALA A 15 2.79 5.21 8.26
CA ALA A 15 1.44 5.68 8.56
C ALA A 15 1.38 6.46 9.88
N GLU A 16 0.81 7.66 9.86
CA GLU A 16 0.58 8.49 11.05
C GLU A 16 -0.83 9.10 11.03
N TRP A 17 -1.43 9.31 12.19
CA TRP A 17 -2.68 10.06 12.27
C TRP A 17 -2.39 11.56 12.14
N GLY A 18 -3.23 12.27 11.38
CA GLY A 18 -3.19 13.72 11.32
C GLY A 18 -3.39 14.34 12.71
N LYS A 19 -2.81 15.52 12.93
CA LYS A 19 -2.94 16.28 14.19
C LYS A 19 -4.39 16.76 14.35
N SER A 20 -5.27 15.91 14.86
CA SER A 20 -6.56 16.33 15.40
C SER A 20 -6.41 16.56 16.90
N SER A 21 -6.94 17.69 17.39
CA SER A 21 -6.87 18.18 18.77
C SER A 21 -7.43 17.26 19.84
N ASP A 22 -8.03 16.13 19.46
CA ASP A 22 -8.87 15.32 20.34
C ASP A 22 -8.24 13.98 20.75
N PHE A 23 -7.00 13.68 20.33
CA PHE A 23 -6.34 12.41 20.63
C PHE A 23 -5.60 12.41 21.98
N GLY A 24 -6.37 12.64 23.05
CA GLY A 24 -5.97 12.31 24.43
C GLY A 24 -6.16 10.83 24.80
N ARG A 25 -6.56 9.98 23.86
CA ARG A 25 -6.82 8.55 24.10
C ARG A 25 -6.07 7.72 23.07
N SER A 26 -5.12 6.92 23.57
CA SER A 26 -4.36 5.87 22.89
C SER A 26 -4.97 5.46 21.55
N ALA A 27 -4.49 6.09 20.47
CA ALA A 27 -4.89 5.67 19.13
C ALA A 27 -4.35 4.26 18.92
N ALA A 28 -5.23 3.33 18.52
CA ALA A 28 -4.79 1.98 18.17
C ALA A 28 -3.64 2.05 17.15
N PRO A 29 -2.62 1.19 17.27
CA PRO A 29 -1.50 1.21 16.34
C PRO A 29 -1.99 1.05 14.91
N LEU A 30 -1.53 1.93 14.03
CA LEU A 30 -1.84 1.86 12.60
C LEU A 30 -1.20 0.60 12.02
N ARG A 31 -1.96 -0.07 11.15
CA ARG A 31 -1.44 -1.18 10.35
C ARG A 31 -0.38 -0.67 9.37
N ARG A 32 0.46 -1.58 8.90
CA ARG A 32 1.38 -1.30 7.80
C ARG A 32 0.58 -1.10 6.52
N PHE A 33 0.99 -0.12 5.73
CA PHE A 33 0.40 0.16 4.44
C PHE A 33 1.35 -0.29 3.34
N MET A 34 0.79 -0.79 2.27
CA MET A 34 1.50 -0.98 1.00
C MET A 34 1.06 0.13 0.06
N MET A 35 2.01 0.86 -0.52
CA MET A 35 1.77 1.84 -1.56
C MET A 35 2.23 1.32 -2.92
N HIS A 36 1.45 1.62 -3.94
CA HIS A 36 1.72 1.32 -5.33
C HIS A 36 1.46 2.58 -6.16
N VAL A 37 2.46 2.99 -6.94
CA VAL A 37 2.35 4.13 -7.86
C VAL A 37 2.67 3.64 -9.25
N PHE A 38 1.77 3.88 -10.20
CA PHE A 38 1.93 3.43 -11.58
C PHE A 38 1.20 4.33 -12.55
N ALA A 39 1.62 4.30 -13.81
CA ALA A 39 0.94 4.98 -14.90
C ALA A 39 0.00 4.02 -15.63
N PRO A 40 -1.34 4.11 -15.45
CA PRO A 40 -2.28 3.30 -16.24
C PRO A 40 -2.26 3.65 -17.74
N ASP A 41 -1.88 4.89 -18.06
CA ASP A 41 -1.73 5.39 -19.43
C ASP A 41 -0.65 6.50 -19.47
N TYR A 42 -0.45 7.09 -20.66
CA TYR A 42 0.57 8.10 -20.87
C TYR A 42 0.37 9.43 -20.13
N TYR A 43 -0.85 9.73 -19.69
CA TYR A 43 -1.26 11.04 -19.18
C TYR A 43 -1.64 11.03 -17.70
N HIS A 44 -1.79 9.85 -17.10
CA HIS A 44 -2.27 9.70 -15.74
C HIS A 44 -1.30 8.91 -14.90
N LEU A 45 -1.19 9.32 -13.64
CA LEU A 45 -0.49 8.62 -12.58
C LEU A 45 -1.50 8.21 -11.51
N LYS A 46 -1.58 6.90 -11.25
CA LYS A 46 -2.42 6.34 -10.20
C LYS A 46 -1.56 6.03 -8.98
N ILE A 47 -2.01 6.49 -7.82
CA ILE A 47 -1.41 6.24 -6.52
C ILE A 47 -2.43 5.47 -5.71
N GLN A 48 -2.06 4.30 -5.22
CA GLN A 48 -2.91 3.44 -4.40
C GLN A 48 -2.19 3.09 -3.10
N ALA A 49 -2.91 3.05 -1.99
CA ALA A 49 -2.37 2.63 -0.70
C ALA A 49 -3.40 1.77 0.04
N THR A 50 -3.00 0.63 0.60
CA THR A 50 -3.90 -0.26 1.34
C THR A 50 -3.23 -0.92 2.53
N ASP A 51 -3.99 -1.13 3.61
CA ASP A 51 -3.61 -1.97 4.74
C ASP A 51 -4.08 -3.43 4.61
N TYR A 52 -4.62 -3.79 3.42
CA TYR A 52 -5.27 -5.08 3.13
C TYR A 52 -6.38 -5.47 4.11
N SER A 53 -6.97 -4.48 4.77
CA SER A 53 -7.99 -4.68 5.80
C SER A 53 -9.11 -3.66 5.61
N SER A 54 -9.11 -2.56 6.35
CA SER A 54 -10.22 -1.61 6.42
C SER A 54 -9.94 -0.28 5.73
N ASN A 55 -8.68 -0.02 5.35
CA ASN A 55 -8.26 1.24 4.79
C ASN A 55 -7.59 1.01 3.43
N THR A 56 -8.30 1.43 2.38
CA THR A 56 -7.78 1.49 1.03
C THR A 56 -8.02 2.89 0.50
N PHE A 57 -7.00 3.48 -0.10
CA PHE A 57 -7.00 4.83 -0.63
C PHE A 57 -6.45 4.85 -2.04
N GLU A 58 -6.92 5.80 -2.83
CA GLU A 58 -6.35 6.06 -4.14
C GLU A 58 -6.36 7.55 -4.51
N ALA A 59 -5.52 7.90 -5.48
CA ALA A 59 -5.62 9.11 -6.26
C ALA A 59 -5.28 8.80 -7.71
N ASN A 60 -5.92 9.53 -8.62
CA ASN A 60 -5.58 9.59 -10.03
C ASN A 60 -5.20 11.03 -10.35
N LYS A 61 -3.98 11.24 -10.87
CA LYS A 61 -3.42 12.56 -11.19
C LYS A 61 -3.06 12.63 -12.66
N SER A 62 -3.62 13.60 -13.36
CA SER A 62 -3.21 13.92 -14.72
C SER A 62 -1.86 14.66 -14.73
N ILE A 63 -1.17 14.65 -15.87
CA ILE A 63 0.05 15.46 -16.08
C ILE A 63 -0.19 16.92 -15.69
N THR A 64 -1.29 17.53 -16.15
CA THR A 64 -1.57 18.94 -15.87
C THR A 64 -1.71 19.22 -14.37
N GLN A 65 -2.35 18.31 -13.61
CA GLN A 65 -2.44 18.45 -12.15
C GLN A 65 -1.10 18.30 -11.43
N LEU A 66 -0.17 17.58 -12.04
CA LEU A 66 1.18 17.39 -11.51
C LEU A 66 2.12 18.53 -11.94
N GLU A 67 1.89 19.16 -13.10
CA GLU A 67 2.52 20.42 -13.51
C GLU A 67 2.09 21.55 -12.56
N ASP A 68 0.79 21.66 -12.28
CA ASP A 68 0.27 22.60 -11.26
C ASP A 68 0.92 22.34 -9.89
N LEU A 69 1.16 21.07 -9.55
CA LEU A 69 1.85 20.69 -8.32
C LEU A 69 3.32 21.16 -8.36
N GLN A 70 4.04 20.93 -9.47
CA GLN A 70 5.41 21.39 -9.69
C GLN A 70 5.55 22.90 -9.43
N ASP A 71 4.64 23.68 -10.02
CA ASP A 71 4.59 25.13 -9.85
C ASP A 71 4.29 25.52 -8.40
N SER A 72 3.34 24.82 -7.75
CA SER A 72 2.95 25.12 -6.37
C SER A 72 4.04 24.88 -5.33
N ILE A 73 4.89 23.86 -5.54
CA ILE A 73 6.01 23.55 -4.65
C ILE A 73 7.28 24.34 -5.00
N GLY A 74 7.27 25.05 -6.15
CA GLY A 74 8.36 25.91 -6.59
C GLY A 74 9.57 25.16 -7.14
N ILE A 75 9.39 23.97 -7.70
CA ILE A 75 10.47 23.26 -8.39
C ILE A 75 10.53 23.74 -9.85
N GLY A 76 11.45 24.67 -10.11
CA GLY A 76 11.78 25.05 -11.48
C GLY A 76 12.50 23.93 -12.23
N GLY A 77 12.48 23.99 -13.56
CA GLY A 77 13.14 23.02 -14.42
C GLY A 77 12.20 22.45 -15.48
N SER A 78 12.65 21.40 -16.14
CA SER A 78 11.86 20.64 -17.11
C SER A 78 10.89 19.68 -16.41
N TRP A 79 9.86 19.24 -17.14
CA TRP A 79 8.92 18.22 -16.67
C TRP A 79 9.64 16.92 -16.26
N SER A 80 10.62 16.46 -17.03
CA SER A 80 11.40 15.26 -16.72
C SER A 80 12.15 15.38 -15.39
N GLU A 81 12.77 16.54 -15.12
CA GLU A 81 13.45 16.79 -13.85
C GLU A 81 12.48 16.75 -12.67
N PHE A 82 11.25 17.23 -12.86
CA PHE A 82 10.19 17.12 -11.85
C PHE A 82 9.74 15.67 -11.65
N VAL A 83 9.57 14.89 -12.71
CA VAL A 83 9.22 13.45 -12.60
C VAL A 83 10.31 12.69 -11.86
N ASP A 84 11.59 12.93 -12.18
CA ASP A 84 12.73 12.33 -11.47
C ASP A 84 12.75 12.73 -10.00
N TYR A 85 12.45 14.00 -9.69
CA TYR A 85 12.30 14.48 -8.33
C TYR A 85 11.15 13.79 -7.59
N PHE A 86 10.02 13.64 -8.26
CA PHE A 86 8.82 13.01 -7.73
C PHE A 86 9.09 11.54 -7.39
N ILE A 87 9.67 10.78 -8.32
CA ILE A 87 10.09 9.39 -8.12
C ILE A 87 11.07 9.29 -6.94
N SER A 88 12.13 10.11 -6.95
CA SER A 88 13.13 10.14 -5.87
C SER A 88 12.50 10.44 -4.49
N SER A 89 11.42 11.22 -4.46
CA SER A 89 10.71 11.54 -3.23
C SER A 89 9.85 10.38 -2.74
N LEU A 90 9.27 9.59 -3.65
CA LEU A 90 8.49 8.38 -3.32
C LEU A 90 9.35 7.17 -2.93
N GLU A 91 10.61 7.16 -3.33
CA GLU A 91 11.57 6.12 -2.96
C GLU A 91 12.36 6.47 -1.69
N SER A 92 12.15 7.66 -1.13
CA SER A 92 12.84 8.07 0.09
C SER A 92 12.29 7.34 1.32
N GLU A 93 13.12 7.18 2.35
CA GLU A 93 12.70 6.55 3.61
C GLU A 93 11.69 7.39 4.42
N ASP A 94 11.46 8.63 4.00
CA ASP A 94 10.62 9.62 4.67
C ASP A 94 9.21 9.72 4.08
N VAL A 95 8.80 8.78 3.23
CA VAL A 95 7.42 8.73 2.74
C VAL A 95 6.46 8.41 3.87
N LYS A 96 5.46 9.27 4.02
CA LYS A 96 4.43 9.18 5.05
C LYS A 96 3.05 9.14 4.46
N LEU A 97 2.19 8.37 5.11
CA LEU A 97 0.76 8.37 4.85
C LEU A 97 0.05 8.95 6.06
N VAL A 98 -0.44 10.17 5.94
CA VAL A 98 -1.15 10.87 7.01
C VAL A 98 -2.64 10.59 6.90
N LEU A 99 -3.20 9.84 7.85
CA LEU A 99 -4.62 9.48 7.86
C LEU A 99 -5.44 10.58 8.55
N GLU A 100 -6.52 11.00 7.92
CA GLU A 100 -7.43 12.02 8.42
C GLU A 100 -8.77 11.35 8.79
N LYS A 101 -9.26 11.57 10.01
CA LYS A 101 -10.60 11.11 10.42
C LYS A 101 -11.64 12.18 10.13
N HIS A 102 -12.83 11.75 9.74
CA HIS A 102 -14.00 12.62 9.77
C HIS A 102 -14.67 12.54 11.15
N SER A 103 -15.18 13.66 11.63
CA SER A 103 -15.96 13.78 12.86
C SER A 103 -17.25 12.97 12.73
N GLY A 104 -17.24 11.71 13.17
CA GLY A 104 -18.45 10.87 13.27
C GLY A 104 -18.36 9.47 12.61
N GLY A 105 -17.25 9.12 11.95
CA GLY A 105 -17.09 7.81 11.28
C GLY A 105 -16.08 6.89 11.97
N ASP A 106 -16.26 5.57 11.79
CA ASP A 106 -15.23 4.58 12.11
C ASP A 106 -14.19 4.48 10.97
N GLY A 107 -12.91 4.63 11.32
CA GLY A 107 -11.78 4.67 10.38
C GLY A 107 -11.42 6.04 9.81
N ALA A 108 -10.43 6.07 8.93
CA ALA A 108 -9.99 7.28 8.24
C ALA A 108 -10.96 7.63 7.10
N ALA A 109 -11.20 8.91 6.84
CA ALA A 109 -12.05 9.38 5.75
C ALA A 109 -11.23 9.71 4.49
N SER A 110 -10.03 10.23 4.69
CA SER A 110 -9.06 10.56 3.66
C SER A 110 -7.65 10.22 4.14
N ALA A 111 -6.73 10.15 3.20
CA ALA A 111 -5.31 10.09 3.52
C ALA A 111 -4.55 11.13 2.70
N ARG A 112 -3.37 11.50 3.17
CA ARG A 112 -2.46 12.39 2.47
C ARG A 112 -1.10 11.74 2.38
N LEU A 113 -0.65 11.52 1.16
CA LEU A 113 0.72 11.10 0.89
C LEU A 113 1.62 12.31 1.04
N VAL A 114 2.63 12.19 1.89
CA VAL A 114 3.60 13.25 2.17
C VAL A 114 4.99 12.69 1.98
N SER A 115 5.77 13.30 1.09
CA SER A 115 7.12 12.83 0.80
C SER A 115 8.05 13.97 0.43
N GLN A 116 9.34 13.74 0.64
CA GLN A 116 10.42 14.66 0.27
C GLN A 116 11.60 13.84 -0.22
N LYS A 117 12.32 14.35 -1.22
CA LYS A 117 13.53 13.68 -1.73
C LYS A 117 14.61 13.63 -0.66
N THR A 118 14.90 14.76 -0.04
CA THR A 118 15.84 14.89 1.07
C THR A 118 15.39 16.01 2.00
N LYS A 119 15.89 16.00 3.24
CA LYS A 119 15.56 17.03 4.22
C LYS A 119 15.95 18.43 3.71
N GLY A 120 14.99 19.34 3.70
CA GLY A 120 15.17 20.72 3.23
C GLY A 120 14.76 20.97 1.77
N MET A 121 14.39 19.92 1.04
CA MET A 121 13.79 20.04 -0.30
C MET A 121 12.27 20.26 -0.24
N PRO A 122 11.63 20.77 -1.30
CA PRO A 122 10.20 21.01 -1.33
C PRO A 122 9.36 19.74 -1.08
N LEU A 123 8.36 19.86 -0.20
CA LEU A 123 7.52 18.73 0.18
C LEU A 123 6.46 18.43 -0.89
N ILE A 124 6.35 17.17 -1.31
CA ILE A 124 5.23 16.69 -2.11
C ILE A 124 4.11 16.27 -1.18
N SER A 125 2.90 16.74 -1.47
CA SER A 125 1.70 16.43 -0.71
C SER A 125 0.54 16.12 -1.65
N ILE A 126 0.08 14.86 -1.65
CA ILE A 126 -1.03 14.42 -2.50
C ILE A 126 -2.15 13.84 -1.64
N SER A 127 -3.35 14.42 -1.77
CA SER A 127 -4.55 13.87 -1.14
C SER A 127 -5.05 12.62 -1.86
N LEU A 128 -5.39 11.61 -1.07
CA LEU A 128 -5.95 10.32 -1.50
C LEU A 128 -7.38 10.17 -0.95
N ARG A 129 -8.29 9.73 -1.81
CA ARG A 129 -9.68 9.42 -1.43
C ARG A 129 -9.75 8.02 -0.85
N ARG A 130 -10.61 7.79 0.15
CA ARG A 130 -10.92 6.44 0.61
C ARG A 130 -11.75 5.71 -0.45
N VAL A 131 -11.47 4.43 -0.61
CA VAL A 131 -12.15 3.50 -1.50
C VAL A 131 -12.80 2.41 -0.64
N LEU A 132 -13.99 1.97 -1.01
CA LEU A 132 -14.81 1.03 -0.22
C LEU A 132 -15.22 -0.18 -1.06
N ASP A 133 -15.63 -1.26 -0.37
CA ASP A 133 -16.27 -2.44 -0.95
C ASP A 133 -15.52 -3.08 -2.14
N CYS A 134 -16.17 -3.17 -3.30
CA CYS A 134 -15.64 -3.83 -4.49
C CYS A 134 -14.42 -3.08 -5.04
N ASP A 135 -14.50 -1.75 -5.12
CA ASP A 135 -13.38 -0.94 -5.58
C ASP A 135 -12.14 -1.15 -4.70
N ALA A 136 -12.31 -1.33 -3.39
CA ALA A 136 -11.19 -1.59 -2.48
C ALA A 136 -10.57 -2.98 -2.75
N LYS A 137 -11.39 -3.98 -3.06
CA LYS A 137 -10.91 -5.32 -3.45
C LYS A 137 -10.17 -5.28 -4.78
N ASP A 138 -10.65 -4.49 -5.74
CA ASP A 138 -9.99 -4.33 -7.03
C ASP A 138 -8.63 -3.65 -6.86
N VAL A 139 -8.53 -2.61 -6.04
CA VAL A 139 -7.24 -1.98 -5.69
C VAL A 139 -6.30 -2.98 -5.02
N MET A 140 -6.77 -3.77 -4.06
CA MET A 140 -5.95 -4.81 -3.42
C MET A 140 -5.48 -5.87 -4.41
N ALA A 141 -6.33 -6.26 -5.37
CA ALA A 141 -6.01 -7.21 -6.42
C ALA A 141 -4.97 -6.63 -7.39
N ASP A 142 -5.11 -5.37 -7.79
CA ASP A 142 -4.17 -4.64 -8.65
C ASP A 142 -2.77 -4.62 -8.02
N ILE A 143 -2.66 -4.22 -6.76
CA ILE A 143 -1.38 -4.17 -6.03
C ILE A 143 -0.79 -5.58 -5.93
N SER A 144 -1.60 -6.57 -5.56
CA SER A 144 -1.15 -7.96 -5.41
C SER A 144 -0.62 -8.55 -6.72
N PHE A 145 -1.34 -8.31 -7.82
CA PHE A 145 -0.96 -8.79 -9.14
C PHE A 145 0.26 -8.06 -9.69
N GLY A 146 0.35 -6.75 -9.43
CA GLY A 146 1.51 -5.93 -9.74
C GLY A 146 2.78 -6.47 -9.07
N LEU A 147 2.75 -6.71 -7.76
CA LEU A 147 3.86 -7.30 -7.02
C LEU A 147 4.26 -8.67 -7.55
N PHE A 148 3.27 -9.53 -7.82
CA PHE A 148 3.53 -10.86 -8.38
C PHE A 148 4.24 -10.80 -9.73
N LYS A 149 3.84 -9.87 -10.61
CA LYS A 149 4.51 -9.64 -11.90
C LYS A 149 5.95 -9.18 -11.70
N THR A 150 6.19 -8.22 -10.82
CA THR A 150 7.54 -7.72 -10.53
C THR A 150 8.45 -8.82 -9.99
N LEU A 151 7.91 -9.72 -9.15
CA LEU A 151 8.65 -10.86 -8.61
C LEU A 151 8.95 -11.93 -9.68
N LYS A 152 8.00 -12.22 -10.57
CA LYS A 152 8.17 -13.23 -11.63
C LYS A 152 9.03 -12.75 -12.79
N CYS A 153 8.96 -11.46 -13.09
CA CYS A 153 9.67 -10.83 -14.18
C CYS A 153 10.53 -9.70 -13.61
N PRO A 154 11.58 -10.01 -12.81
CA PRO A 154 12.45 -8.99 -12.30
C PRO A 154 13.01 -8.19 -13.50
N PRO A 155 13.07 -6.85 -13.41
CA PRO A 155 13.57 -6.02 -14.49
C PRO A 155 14.94 -6.55 -14.91
N LYS A 156 15.12 -6.74 -16.22
CA LYS A 156 16.38 -7.18 -16.81
C LYS A 156 17.39 -6.05 -16.60
N MET A 157 18.02 -6.00 -15.42
CA MET A 157 19.21 -5.19 -15.21
C MET A 157 20.18 -5.54 -16.34
N THR A 158 20.50 -4.54 -17.16
CA THR A 158 21.57 -4.55 -18.15
C THR A 158 22.84 -4.99 -17.44
N ARG A 159 23.13 -6.28 -17.59
CA ARG A 159 24.29 -6.96 -17.04
C ARG A 159 25.52 -6.49 -17.80
N GLN A 160 26.06 -5.34 -17.42
CA GLN A 160 27.44 -5.00 -17.72
C GLN A 160 28.22 -4.92 -16.40
N GLY A 161 28.85 -6.05 -16.06
CA GLY A 161 29.89 -6.12 -15.04
C GLY A 161 29.42 -6.60 -13.66
N GLN A 162 29.91 -7.80 -13.31
CA GLN A 162 30.07 -8.35 -11.96
C GLN A 162 28.83 -8.87 -11.21
N GLY A 163 28.87 -10.18 -10.97
CA GLY A 163 28.65 -10.67 -9.61
C GLY A 163 27.29 -11.29 -9.34
N GLU A 164 27.17 -12.56 -9.70
CA GLU A 164 26.20 -13.52 -9.16
C GLU A 164 26.02 -13.36 -7.64
N GLY A 165 24.79 -13.18 -7.16
CA GLY A 165 24.55 -13.21 -5.71
C GLY A 165 23.12 -13.00 -5.22
N TYR A 166 22.34 -12.11 -5.85
CA TYR A 166 21.05 -11.72 -5.26
C TYR A 166 19.85 -12.55 -5.76
N SER A 167 19.84 -12.99 -7.02
CA SER A 167 18.73 -13.78 -7.58
C SER A 167 18.68 -15.24 -7.07
N SER A 168 19.81 -15.78 -6.61
CA SER A 168 19.91 -17.19 -6.16
C SER A 168 19.25 -17.44 -4.79
N GLN A 169 19.14 -16.42 -3.93
CA GLN A 169 18.61 -16.60 -2.57
C GLN A 169 17.08 -16.67 -2.52
N LEU A 170 16.37 -15.99 -3.43
CA LEU A 170 14.90 -16.04 -3.50
C LEU A 170 14.37 -17.24 -4.30
N MET A 171 15.10 -17.69 -5.33
CA MET A 171 14.71 -18.89 -6.09
C MET A 171 14.91 -20.20 -5.30
N LYS A 172 15.81 -20.22 -4.31
CA LYS A 172 15.98 -21.36 -3.40
C LYS A 172 14.81 -21.56 -2.43
N GLY A 173 14.00 -20.52 -2.18
CA GLY A 173 12.85 -20.59 -1.27
C GLY A 173 11.59 -21.23 -1.89
N VAL A 174 11.54 -21.41 -3.21
CA VAL A 174 10.37 -21.95 -3.93
C VAL A 174 10.59 -23.42 -4.35
N ALA A 175 11.81 -23.96 -4.19
CA ALA A 175 12.18 -25.31 -4.64
C ALA A 175 12.27 -26.36 -3.51
N THR A 176 11.56 -26.19 -2.40
CA THR A 176 11.44 -27.24 -1.37
C THR A 176 9.96 -27.52 -1.05
N ASP A 177 9.36 -28.35 -1.90
CA ASP A 177 7.94 -28.76 -1.89
C ASP A 177 7.55 -29.76 -0.78
N GLU A 178 8.38 -30.00 0.24
CA GLU A 178 8.04 -30.94 1.32
C GLU A 178 7.75 -30.28 2.68
N LYS A 179 8.16 -29.02 2.89
CA LYS A 179 8.03 -28.36 4.21
C LYS A 179 6.83 -27.42 4.31
N THR A 180 6.34 -26.91 3.17
CA THR A 180 5.19 -26.01 3.06
C THR A 180 3.85 -26.74 3.20
N SER A 181 3.77 -28.01 2.77
CA SER A 181 2.55 -28.82 2.89
C SER A 181 2.16 -29.04 4.35
N ASN A 182 3.14 -29.36 5.22
CA ASN A 182 2.89 -29.56 6.65
C ASN A 182 2.44 -28.27 7.35
N GLN A 183 2.97 -27.09 6.97
CA GLN A 183 2.51 -25.82 7.55
C GLN A 183 1.11 -25.43 7.10
N LEU A 184 0.76 -25.68 5.83
CA LEU A 184 -0.59 -25.47 5.31
C LEU A 184 -1.60 -26.39 6.00
N GLU A 185 -1.25 -27.66 6.25
CA GLU A 185 -2.10 -28.59 7.00
C GLU A 185 -2.29 -28.16 8.47
N ILE A 186 -1.21 -27.70 9.13
CA ILE A 186 -1.29 -27.17 10.50
C ILE A 186 -2.19 -25.93 10.56
N LEU A 187 -2.05 -25.00 9.62
CA LEU A 187 -2.89 -23.79 9.55
C LEU A 187 -4.35 -24.11 9.21
N GLN A 188 -4.60 -25.09 8.35
CA GLN A 188 -5.96 -25.56 8.07
C GLN A 188 -6.58 -26.28 9.27
N HIS A 189 -5.80 -27.06 10.02
CA HIS A 189 -6.27 -27.73 11.22
C HIS A 189 -6.60 -26.74 12.34
N GLN A 190 -5.74 -25.74 12.56
CA GLN A 190 -5.98 -24.61 13.48
C GLN A 190 -7.25 -23.84 13.11
N ARG A 191 -7.49 -23.58 11.82
CA ARG A 191 -8.70 -22.90 11.33
C ARG A 191 -9.97 -23.75 11.53
N LYS A 192 -9.88 -25.07 11.35
CA LYS A 192 -11.00 -25.98 11.63
C LYS A 192 -11.35 -26.00 13.13
N LEU A 193 -10.33 -26.01 13.99
CA LEU A 193 -10.52 -25.93 15.45
C LEU A 193 -11.14 -24.60 15.87
N SER A 194 -10.71 -23.47 15.29
CA SER A 194 -11.30 -22.17 15.63
C SER A 194 -12.77 -22.07 15.21
N ILE A 195 -13.13 -22.62 14.04
CA ILE A 195 -14.52 -22.63 13.57
C ILE A 195 -15.38 -23.54 14.46
N ALA A 196 -14.90 -24.73 14.83
CA ALA A 196 -15.61 -25.64 15.72
C ALA A 196 -15.81 -25.04 17.12
N LEU A 197 -14.82 -24.32 17.65
CA LEU A 197 -14.93 -23.63 18.94
C LEU A 197 -15.99 -22.52 18.88
N CYS A 198 -16.03 -21.73 17.80
CA CYS A 198 -17.07 -20.72 17.61
C CYS A 198 -18.47 -21.31 17.45
N GLN A 199 -18.60 -22.49 16.83
CA GLN A 199 -19.88 -23.18 16.69
C GLN A 199 -20.36 -23.80 18.00
N HIS A 200 -19.46 -24.24 18.87
CA HIS A 200 -19.83 -24.75 20.19
C HIS A 200 -20.29 -23.62 21.13
N ILE A 201 -19.57 -22.49 21.13
CA ILE A 201 -19.94 -21.30 21.90
C ILE A 201 -21.29 -20.71 21.43
N ALA A 202 -21.63 -20.87 20.13
CA ALA A 202 -22.93 -20.44 19.60
C ALA A 202 -24.06 -21.45 19.87
N GLY A 203 -23.75 -22.73 20.06
CA GLY A 203 -24.74 -23.78 20.37
C GLY A 203 -25.19 -23.79 21.84
N ASP A 204 -24.32 -23.38 22.77
CA ASP A 204 -24.66 -23.29 24.20
C ASP A 204 -25.47 -22.03 24.57
N ALA A 205 -25.81 -21.19 23.59
CA ALA A 205 -26.56 -19.94 23.80
C ALA A 205 -28.05 -20.02 23.42
N GLU A 206 -28.54 -21.18 22.93
CA GLU A 206 -29.95 -21.34 22.54
C GLU A 206 -30.76 -22.32 23.43
N ASP A 207 -30.19 -22.92 24.47
CA ASP A 207 -30.90 -23.92 25.32
C ASP A 207 -31.41 -23.41 26.68
N ASP A 208 -31.43 -22.10 26.91
CA ASP A 208 -31.95 -21.49 28.16
C ASP A 208 -33.21 -20.63 27.94
N ASN A 209 -34.03 -20.93 26.93
CA ASN A 209 -35.32 -20.25 26.78
C ASN A 209 -36.45 -21.14 26.26
N GLU A 210 -36.65 -22.30 26.87
CA GLU A 210 -37.92 -23.03 26.74
C GLU A 210 -38.19 -23.97 27.94
N GLU A 211 -38.61 -23.44 29.09
CA GLU A 211 -39.67 -24.04 29.93
C GLU A 211 -40.05 -23.14 31.13
N SER A 212 -41.30 -22.66 31.08
CA SER A 212 -42.26 -22.39 32.17
C SER A 212 -41.81 -21.74 33.49
#